data_AF-A0A7V5CAB8-F1
#
_entry.id   AF-A0A7V5CAB8-F1
#
_cell.length_a   1.000
_cell.length_b   1.000
_cell.length_c   1.000
_cell.angle_alpha   90.00
_cell.angle_beta   90.00
_cell.angle_gamma   90.00
#
_symmetry.space_group_name_H-M   'P 1'
#
loop_
_entity.id
_entity.type
_entity.pdbx_description
1 polymer ?
#
loop_
_entity_poly.entity_id
_entity_poly.type
_entity_poly.pdbx_seq_one_letter_code
_entity_poly.pdbx_strand_id
1 'polypeptide(L)'
;MKETCTVKILASFCLLIALPQAAAADETSVFIAGVHPSQRPAGAPVIVEMAKDGDWYANALHGVLAPYPASLRFLEDQGAWYTPFIHPGMTGPYDIRGWHQGQQ
;
A
#
# COMPACT_ATOMS: atom_id res chain seq x y z
N MET A 1 -54.66 13.17 33.16
CA MET A 1 -54.62 11.70 32.98
C MET A 1 -53.62 11.44 31.86
N LYS A 2 -52.36 11.22 32.25
CA LYS A 2 -51.75 9.90 32.42
C LYS A 2 -51.34 9.30 31.07
N GLU A 3 -50.03 9.31 30.86
CA GLU A 3 -49.27 8.22 30.25
C GLU A 3 -49.36 8.06 28.73
N THR A 4 -48.39 8.67 28.04
CA THR A 4 -47.78 8.05 26.85
C THR A 4 -46.30 8.39 26.82
N CYS A 5 -45.67 8.07 27.95
CA CYS A 5 -44.25 7.97 28.13
C CYS A 5 -43.76 6.74 27.33
N THR A 6 -42.54 6.82 26.78
CA THR A 6 -41.64 5.65 26.70
C THR A 6 -41.82 4.55 25.64
N VAL A 7 -42.45 4.74 24.47
CA VAL A 7 -42.53 3.63 23.46
C VAL A 7 -42.13 4.00 22.03
N LYS A 8 -41.41 5.12 21.82
CA LYS A 8 -40.85 5.44 20.48
C LYS A 8 -39.34 5.58 20.42
N ILE A 9 -38.66 5.52 21.56
CA ILE A 9 -37.20 5.62 21.63
C ILE A 9 -36.54 4.22 21.58
N LEU A 10 -37.29 3.14 21.76
CA LEU A 10 -36.74 1.78 21.76
C LEU A 10 -36.60 1.13 20.37
N ALA A 11 -37.16 1.71 19.30
CA ALA A 11 -37.17 1.09 17.97
C ALA A 11 -36.07 1.59 17.02
N SER A 12 -35.36 2.67 17.35
CA SER A 12 -34.23 3.17 16.55
C SER A 12 -32.86 2.65 17.01
N PHE A 13 -32.80 1.85 18.07
CA PHE A 13 -31.54 1.30 18.58
C PHE A 13 -31.24 -0.12 18.10
N CYS A 14 -32.13 -0.75 17.32
CA CYS A 14 -31.93 -2.10 16.76
C CYS A 14 -31.34 -2.14 15.35
N LEU A 15 -30.99 -0.99 14.74
CA LEU A 15 -30.45 -0.94 13.37
C LEU A 15 -28.91 -0.89 13.31
N LEU A 16 -28.22 -1.22 14.41
CA LEU A 16 -26.77 -1.08 14.55
C LEU A 16 -25.97 -2.40 14.59
N ILE A 17 -26.56 -3.54 14.22
CA ILE A 17 -25.86 -4.85 14.28
C ILE A 17 -25.89 -5.59 12.93
N ALA A 18 -25.81 -4.85 11.83
CA ALA A 18 -25.50 -5.45 10.54
C ALA A 18 -24.12 -4.96 10.11
N LEU A 19 -23.11 -5.81 10.39
CA LEU A 19 -21.77 -5.96 9.81
C LEU A 19 -20.76 -6.20 10.95
N PRO A 20 -20.09 -7.36 10.93
CA PRO A 20 -19.11 -7.62 9.89
C PRO A 20 -19.34 -8.98 9.23
N GLN A 21 -19.48 -9.00 7.90
CA GLN A 21 -19.16 -10.23 7.17
C GLN A 21 -17.65 -10.35 7.24
N ALA A 22 -17.18 -11.12 8.21
CA ALA A 22 -15.80 -11.54 8.30
C ALA A 22 -15.42 -12.09 6.92
N ALA A 23 -14.55 -11.37 6.21
CA ALA A 23 -13.81 -11.97 5.12
C ALA A 23 -13.06 -13.13 5.76
N ALA A 24 -13.55 -14.34 5.51
CA ALA A 24 -12.81 -15.55 5.83
C ALA A 24 -11.51 -15.44 5.03
N ALA A 25 -10.44 -15.00 5.69
CA ALA A 25 -9.10 -15.21 5.19
C ALA A 25 -8.95 -16.73 5.13
N ASP A 26 -8.90 -17.25 3.90
CA ASP A 26 -8.63 -18.65 3.64
C ASP A 26 -7.24 -18.96 4.22
N GLU A 27 -7.21 -19.55 5.41
CA GLU A 27 -5.99 -19.86 6.18
C GLU A 27 -5.26 -21.09 5.62
N THR A 28 -5.49 -21.45 4.36
CA THR A 28 -5.11 -22.75 3.79
C THR A 28 -3.67 -22.81 3.25
N SER A 29 -2.89 -21.73 3.29
CA SER A 29 -1.46 -21.79 2.91
C SER A 29 -0.54 -21.18 3.95
N VAL A 30 -0.02 -22.02 4.86
CA VAL A 30 1.07 -21.65 5.79
C VAL A 30 2.35 -21.23 5.04
N PHE A 31 2.47 -21.59 3.75
CA PHE A 31 3.64 -21.29 2.91
C PHE A 31 3.27 -20.41 1.71
N ILE A 32 3.61 -19.12 1.78
CA ILE A 32 3.45 -18.16 0.67
C ILE A 32 4.23 -18.63 -0.58
N ALA A 33 5.36 -19.32 -0.39
CA ALA A 33 6.20 -19.86 -1.47
C ALA A 33 5.88 -21.31 -1.86
N GLY A 34 4.93 -21.98 -1.19
CA GLY A 34 4.70 -23.42 -1.32
C GLY A 34 5.83 -24.30 -0.77
N VAL A 35 5.74 -25.61 -1.03
CA VAL A 35 6.71 -26.63 -0.56
C VAL A 35 7.62 -27.18 -1.67
N HIS A 36 7.37 -26.79 -2.92
CA HIS A 36 8.15 -27.21 -4.08
C HIS A 36 8.87 -26.00 -4.70
N PRO A 37 10.18 -25.79 -4.43
CA PRO A 37 10.86 -24.54 -4.79
C PRO A 37 11.00 -24.31 -6.30
N SER A 38 10.91 -25.36 -7.12
CA SER A 38 10.95 -25.27 -8.59
C SER A 38 9.58 -24.94 -9.20
N GLN A 39 8.53 -24.88 -8.41
CA GLN A 39 7.16 -24.67 -8.88
C GLN A 39 6.55 -23.46 -8.20
N ARG A 40 5.90 -22.61 -8.98
CA ARG A 40 5.04 -21.58 -8.42
C ARG A 40 3.73 -22.23 -7.95
N PRO A 41 3.27 -21.99 -6.71
CA PRO A 41 1.99 -22.52 -6.26
C PRO A 41 0.83 -22.09 -7.15
N ALA A 42 -0.12 -23.01 -7.36
CA ALA A 42 -1.36 -22.69 -8.06
C ALA A 42 -2.15 -21.64 -7.26
N GLY A 43 -2.68 -20.62 -7.93
CA GLY A 43 -3.41 -19.53 -7.29
C GLY A 43 -2.53 -18.46 -6.60
N ALA A 44 -1.20 -18.56 -6.66
CA ALA A 44 -0.32 -17.53 -6.12
C ALA A 44 -0.62 -16.16 -6.77
N PRO A 45 -0.82 -15.08 -5.99
CA PRO A 45 -1.12 -13.75 -6.53
C PRO A 45 -0.03 -13.29 -7.51
N VAL A 46 -0.46 -12.71 -8.64
CA VAL A 46 0.43 -12.15 -9.66
C VAL A 46 0.20 -10.65 -9.76
N ILE A 47 1.28 -9.88 -9.70
CA ILE A 47 1.24 -8.46 -10.05
C ILE A 47 1.31 -8.40 -11.58
N VAL A 48 0.22 -7.95 -12.21
CA VAL A 48 0.12 -7.80 -13.67
C VAL A 48 0.44 -6.37 -14.14
N GLU A 49 0.29 -5.40 -13.25
CA GLU A 49 0.54 -3.99 -13.51
C GLU A 49 1.05 -3.32 -12.22
N MET A 50 1.94 -2.34 -12.38
CA MET A 50 2.41 -1.48 -11.30
C MET A 50 1.85 -0.09 -11.52
N ALA A 51 0.89 0.30 -10.69
CA ALA A 51 0.35 1.65 -10.73
C ALA A 51 1.44 2.65 -10.30
N LYS A 52 1.72 3.62 -11.17
CA LYS A 52 2.66 4.72 -10.93
C LYS A 52 1.89 6.03 -10.94
N ASP A 53 1.27 6.34 -9.82
CA ASP A 53 0.51 7.56 -9.62
C ASP A 53 1.42 8.77 -9.34
N GLY A 54 0.82 9.94 -9.13
CA GLY A 54 1.56 11.16 -8.86
C GLY A 54 2.46 11.08 -7.62
N ASP A 55 2.00 10.39 -6.57
CA ASP A 55 2.77 10.22 -5.33
C ASP A 55 3.97 9.29 -5.56
N TRP A 56 3.80 8.25 -6.37
CA TRP A 56 4.90 7.39 -6.80
C TRP A 56 5.97 8.20 -7.53
N TYR A 57 5.59 9.05 -8.49
CA TYR A 57 6.56 9.90 -9.21
C TYR A 57 7.19 10.96 -8.31
N ALA A 58 6.42 11.57 -7.41
CA ALA A 58 6.94 12.54 -6.45
C ALA A 58 8.04 11.92 -5.57
N ASN A 59 7.81 10.69 -5.09
CA ASN A 59 8.82 9.93 -4.36
C ASN A 59 10.00 9.52 -5.25
N ALA A 60 9.72 8.95 -6.43
CA ALA A 60 10.77 8.48 -7.36
C ALA A 60 11.70 9.61 -7.83
N LEU A 61 11.19 10.84 -7.93
CA LEU A 61 11.89 12.04 -8.35
C LEU A 61 12.33 12.94 -7.19
N HIS A 62 12.19 12.52 -5.93
CA HIS A 62 12.64 13.26 -4.75
C HIS A 62 14.07 13.81 -4.88
N GLY A 63 14.28 15.11 -4.69
CA GLY A 63 15.62 15.71 -4.83
C GLY A 63 16.17 15.77 -6.26
N VAL A 64 15.39 15.45 -7.30
CA VAL A 64 15.75 15.69 -8.70
C VAL A 64 15.05 16.97 -9.17
N LEU A 65 15.82 17.90 -9.72
CA LEU A 65 15.30 19.16 -10.23
C LEU A 65 14.93 19.06 -11.71
N ALA A 66 13.85 19.73 -12.10
CA ALA A 66 13.48 19.87 -13.50
C ALA A 66 14.48 20.78 -14.25
N PRO A 67 14.69 20.58 -15.57
CA PRO A 67 14.06 19.57 -16.41
C PRO A 67 14.62 18.16 -16.14
N TYR A 68 13.73 17.16 -16.12
CA TYR A 68 14.14 15.79 -15.87
C TYR A 68 14.96 15.24 -17.06
N PRO A 69 16.15 14.67 -16.81
CA PRO A 69 16.98 14.15 -17.89
C PRO A 69 16.35 12.91 -18.51
N ALA A 70 16.53 12.73 -19.83
CA ALA A 70 15.99 11.61 -20.58
C ALA A 70 16.44 10.23 -20.06
N SER A 71 17.57 10.18 -19.36
CA SER A 71 18.07 8.97 -18.70
C SER A 71 17.11 8.44 -17.62
N LEU A 72 16.23 9.25 -17.05
CA LEU A 72 15.25 8.81 -16.03
C LEU A 72 14.01 8.13 -16.63
N ARG A 73 13.92 8.00 -17.95
CA ARG A 73 12.79 7.30 -18.60
C ARG A 73 12.68 5.83 -18.19
N PHE A 74 13.72 5.23 -17.60
CA PHE A 74 13.62 3.88 -17.04
C PHE A 74 12.54 3.75 -15.94
N LEU A 75 12.15 4.86 -15.30
CA LEU A 75 11.02 4.88 -14.35
C LEU A 75 9.71 4.45 -15.03
N GLU A 76 9.59 4.66 -16.35
CA GLU A 76 8.45 4.21 -17.15
C GLU A 76 8.38 2.69 -17.31
N ASP A 77 9.53 2.03 -17.38
CA ASP A 77 9.66 0.59 -17.57
C ASP A 77 9.78 -0.17 -16.24
N GLN A 78 9.85 0.56 -15.12
CA GLN A 78 9.98 -0.02 -13.79
C GLN A 78 8.66 -0.66 -13.34
N GLY A 79 8.70 -1.99 -13.17
CA GLY A 79 7.63 -2.76 -12.54
C GLY A 79 7.76 -2.81 -11.01
N ALA A 80 7.14 -3.82 -10.39
CA ALA A 80 7.13 -4.01 -8.93
C ALA A 80 8.45 -4.50 -8.31
N TRP A 81 9.57 -4.34 -9.01
CA TRP A 81 10.88 -4.76 -8.53
C TRP A 81 11.51 -3.71 -7.64
N TYR A 82 12.20 -4.15 -6.58
CA TYR A 82 12.98 -3.26 -5.74
C TYR A 82 14.07 -2.54 -6.55
N THR A 83 14.18 -1.23 -6.35
CA THR A 83 15.21 -0.40 -6.95
C THR A 83 15.76 0.58 -5.93
N PRO A 84 17.08 0.55 -5.64
CA PRO A 84 17.64 1.44 -4.64
C PRO A 84 17.55 2.92 -5.03
N PHE A 85 17.22 3.24 -6.28
CA PHE A 85 17.16 4.61 -6.77
C PHE A 85 16.04 5.44 -6.12
N ILE A 86 14.86 4.85 -5.90
CA ILE A 86 13.65 5.55 -5.39
C ILE A 86 13.47 5.42 -3.87
N HIS A 87 14.49 4.93 -3.16
CA HIS A 87 14.47 4.74 -1.72
C HIS A 87 15.58 5.57 -1.04
N PRO A 88 15.40 5.94 0.25
CA PRO A 88 16.46 6.53 1.05
C PRO A 88 17.70 5.62 1.09
N GLY A 89 18.86 6.23 0.90
CA GLY A 89 20.16 5.56 0.90
C GLY A 89 20.94 5.77 2.19
N MET A 90 22.25 6.01 2.05
CA MET A 90 23.11 6.38 3.17
C MET A 90 22.89 7.84 3.58
N THR A 91 23.10 8.13 4.86
CA THR A 91 22.98 9.50 5.42
C THR A 91 24.26 10.33 5.21
N GLY A 92 24.20 11.60 5.61
CA GLY A 92 25.37 12.49 5.65
C GLY A 92 25.87 12.87 4.25
N PRO A 93 27.19 12.79 3.96
CA PRO A 93 27.74 13.23 2.68
C PRO A 93 27.26 12.42 1.48
N TYR A 94 26.63 11.27 1.70
CA TYR A 94 26.08 10.40 0.65
C TYR A 94 24.58 10.61 0.41
N ASP A 95 23.91 11.46 1.20
CA ASP A 95 22.50 11.81 0.99
C ASP A 95 22.34 12.87 -0.10
N ILE A 96 22.80 12.53 -1.31
CA ILE A 96 22.84 13.43 -2.47
C ILE A 96 21.44 13.86 -2.95
N ARG A 97 20.38 13.17 -2.50
CA ARG A 97 18.97 13.47 -2.84
C ARG A 97 18.21 14.09 -1.67
N GLY A 98 18.84 14.28 -0.51
CA GLY A 98 18.22 14.91 0.66
C GLY A 98 17.05 14.12 1.24
N TRP A 99 17.15 12.79 1.30
CA TRP A 99 16.13 11.93 1.91
C TRP A 99 16.05 12.07 3.43
N HIS A 100 17.13 12.52 4.08
CA HIS A 100 17.26 12.58 5.53
C HIS A 100 17.29 14.01 6.07
N GLN A 101 16.84 14.99 5.28
CA GLN A 101 16.78 16.38 5.76
C GLN A 101 15.83 16.50 6.96
N GLY A 102 16.28 17.18 8.03
CA GLY A 102 15.53 17.35 9.27
C GLY A 102 15.69 16.23 10.31
N GLN A 103 16.49 15.20 10.03
CA GLN A 103 16.86 14.14 11.00
C GLN A 103 18.24 14.36 11.66
N GLN A 104 18.81 15.56 11.50
CA GLN A 104 20.15 15.93 12.00
C GLN A 104 20.07 16.81 13.23
#